data_AF-A0A378ACY2-F1
#
_entry.id   AF-A0A378ACY2-F1
#
_cell.length_a   1.000
_cell.length_b   1.000
_cell.length_c   1.000
_cell.angle_alpha   90.00
_cell.angle_beta   90.00
_cell.angle_gamma   90.00
#
_symmetry.space_group_name_H-M   'P 1'
#
loop_
_entity.id
_entity.type
_entity.pdbx_description
1 polymer ?
#
loop_
_entity_poly.entity_id
_entity_poly.type
_entity_poly.pdbx_seq_one_letter_code
_entity_poly.pdbx_strand_id
1 'polypeptide(L)'
;MLRRVFTPELDRIKKRLVKKTTLERELRTDVRTVKSLLPETLHYNPLDYIDLNKGIFTGMDSEKEPLYLPLKDWQKQHADIIGTTGAGKGVAAGILLYQSILAGEGVFVMDPKDDEWAPHLYRKACEDAGKPFALIDLRKQQYQLNLIEDITPDELEELFVAGFSLAEKGQESDFYRIDDRKAARMAAQFVSDNPSATLRDVYNGDYVQSIAEKIKAFSVRLKSWHY
;
A
#
# COMPACT_ATOMS: atom_id res chain seq x y z
N MET A 1 -52.85 -29.89 39.72
CA MET A 1 -53.47 -28.91 38.79
C MET A 1 -52.85 -27.52 38.87
N LEU A 2 -52.48 -27.02 40.06
CA LEU A 2 -51.92 -25.66 40.24
C LEU A 2 -50.54 -25.39 39.62
N ARG A 3 -49.63 -26.38 39.55
CA ARG A 3 -48.30 -26.18 38.94
C ARG A 3 -48.36 -25.82 37.43
N ARG A 4 -49.30 -26.37 36.66
CA ARG A 4 -49.38 -26.14 35.20
C ARG A 4 -49.82 -24.73 34.80
N VAL A 5 -50.54 -24.03 35.68
CA VAL A 5 -51.06 -22.69 35.41
C VAL A 5 -50.11 -21.61 35.90
N PHE A 6 -49.41 -21.84 37.02
CA PHE A 6 -48.50 -20.86 37.62
C PHE A 6 -47.08 -20.86 37.02
N THR A 7 -46.61 -21.97 36.45
CA THR A 7 -45.27 -22.06 35.86
C THR A 7 -45.08 -21.13 34.64
N PRO A 8 -46.02 -21.03 33.67
CA PRO A 8 -45.87 -20.12 32.53
C PRO A 8 -45.88 -18.63 32.92
N GLU A 9 -46.68 -18.25 33.91
CA GLU A 9 -46.75 -16.88 34.43
C GLU A 9 -45.44 -16.48 35.14
N LEU A 10 -44.89 -17.38 35.97
CA LEU A 10 -43.60 -17.18 36.63
C LEU A 10 -42.43 -17.12 35.64
N ASP A 11 -42.45 -17.94 34.58
CA ASP A 11 -41.45 -17.90 33.51
C ASP A 11 -41.55 -16.61 32.67
N ARG A 12 -42.75 -16.06 32.49
CA ARG A 12 -42.98 -14.76 31.83
C ARG A 12 -42.35 -13.62 32.62
N ILE A 13 -42.56 -13.62 33.94
CA ILE A 13 -42.01 -12.62 34.85
C ILE A 13 -40.49 -12.75 34.95
N LYS A 14 -39.96 -13.98 35.04
CA LYS A 14 -38.51 -14.24 34.97
C LYS A 14 -37.91 -13.73 33.66
N LYS A 15 -38.50 -14.03 32.50
CA LYS A 15 -38.04 -13.52 31.19
C LYS A 15 -38.06 -11.99 31.11
N ARG A 16 -39.01 -11.33 31.78
CA ARG A 16 -39.09 -9.85 31.85
C ARG A 16 -38.04 -9.23 32.77
N LEU A 17 -37.59 -9.97 33.78
CA LEU A 17 -36.58 -9.56 34.77
C LEU A 17 -35.14 -9.95 34.38
N VAL A 18 -34.96 -10.78 33.36
CA VAL A 18 -33.63 -11.02 32.78
C VAL A 18 -33.17 -9.70 32.14
N LYS A 19 -32.19 -9.07 32.78
CA LYS A 19 -31.47 -7.92 32.25
C LYS A 19 -30.85 -8.36 30.93
N LYS A 20 -31.37 -7.87 29.80
CA LYS A 20 -30.75 -8.11 28.49
C LYS A 20 -29.31 -7.64 28.57
N THR A 21 -28.39 -8.57 28.46
CA THR A 21 -26.97 -8.28 28.44
C THR A 21 -26.66 -7.48 27.18
N THR A 22 -25.80 -6.48 27.31
CA THR A 22 -25.26 -5.66 26.21
C THR A 22 -24.51 -6.49 25.15
N LEU A 23 -24.36 -7.79 25.38
CA LEU A 23 -23.74 -8.79 24.51
C LEU A 23 -24.74 -9.52 23.58
N GLU A 24 -26.03 -9.18 23.57
CA GLU A 24 -27.01 -9.66 22.56
C GLU A 24 -26.77 -9.08 21.13
N ARG A 25 -25.51 -8.87 20.74
CA ARG A 25 -25.12 -8.42 19.39
C ARG A 25 -25.15 -9.54 18.34
N GLU A 26 -25.35 -10.79 18.74
CA GLU A 26 -25.44 -11.94 17.83
C GLU A 26 -26.86 -12.54 17.73
N LEU A 27 -27.89 -11.71 17.64
CA LEU A 27 -29.10 -12.16 16.96
C LEU A 27 -28.74 -12.34 15.49
N ARG A 28 -29.04 -13.51 14.91
CA ARG A 28 -29.00 -13.74 13.45
C ARG A 28 -29.70 -12.56 12.76
N THR A 29 -28.90 -11.64 12.22
CA THR A 29 -29.38 -10.38 11.70
C THR A 29 -30.10 -10.66 10.39
N ASP A 30 -31.44 -10.60 10.40
CA ASP A 30 -32.21 -10.67 9.16
C ASP A 30 -31.74 -9.53 8.26
N VAL A 31 -31.27 -9.83 7.05
CA VAL A 31 -30.73 -8.84 6.11
C VAL A 31 -31.71 -7.67 5.86
N ARG A 32 -33.02 -7.92 6.05
CA ARG A 32 -34.09 -6.93 5.92
C ARG A 32 -34.10 -5.89 7.05
N THR A 33 -33.55 -6.22 8.23
CA THR A 33 -33.45 -5.31 9.39
C THR A 33 -32.03 -4.81 9.65
N VAL A 34 -31.03 -5.33 8.93
CA VAL A 34 -29.63 -4.85 9.01
C VAL A 34 -29.54 -3.35 8.76
N LYS A 35 -30.32 -2.81 7.82
CA LYS A 35 -30.29 -1.37 7.48
C LYS A 35 -30.65 -0.48 8.68
N SER A 36 -31.55 -0.89 9.57
CA SER A 36 -31.88 -0.13 10.79
C SER A 36 -30.83 -0.27 11.91
N LEU A 37 -29.87 -1.17 11.75
CA LEU A 37 -28.75 -1.38 12.66
C LEU A 37 -27.45 -0.74 12.15
N LEU A 38 -27.43 -0.31 10.88
CA LEU A 38 -26.32 0.45 10.33
C LEU A 38 -26.37 1.87 10.92
N PRO A 39 -25.22 2.40 11.38
CA PRO A 39 -25.16 3.77 11.84
C PRO A 39 -25.56 4.74 10.73
N GLU A 40 -26.19 5.85 11.10
CA GLU A 40 -26.45 6.93 10.17
C GLU A 40 -25.12 7.44 9.59
N THR A 41 -25.09 7.69 8.28
CA THR A 41 -23.91 8.25 7.63
C THR A 41 -23.70 9.68 8.11
N LEU A 42 -22.62 9.89 8.85
CA LEU A 42 -22.21 11.21 9.29
C LEU A 42 -21.49 11.94 8.15
N HIS A 43 -21.96 13.15 7.83
CA HIS A 43 -21.29 14.05 6.89
C HIS A 43 -20.39 15.01 7.66
N TYR A 44 -19.10 15.00 7.36
CA TYR A 44 -18.10 15.91 7.94
C TYR A 44 -16.96 16.14 6.94
N ASN A 45 -16.23 17.24 7.11
CA ASN A 45 -15.01 17.52 6.37
C ASN A 45 -13.81 16.97 7.15
N PRO A 46 -13.05 15.99 6.64
CA PRO A 46 -11.90 15.44 7.36
C PRO A 46 -10.83 16.48 7.71
N LEU A 47 -10.67 17.52 6.87
CA LEU A 47 -9.67 18.56 7.09
C LEU A 47 -9.87 19.33 8.40
N ASP A 48 -11.11 19.42 8.89
CA ASP A 48 -11.43 20.10 10.15
C ASP A 48 -10.91 19.34 11.38
N TYR A 49 -10.54 18.06 11.22
CA TYR A 49 -10.10 17.16 12.28
C TYR A 49 -8.64 16.71 12.12
N ILE A 50 -7.95 17.11 11.05
CA ILE A 50 -6.52 16.77 10.88
C ILE A 50 -5.69 17.65 11.83
N ASP A 51 -5.12 17.02 12.84
CA ASP A 51 -4.19 17.65 13.79
C ASP A 51 -3.13 16.63 14.21
N LEU A 52 -1.94 16.73 13.62
CA LEU A 52 -0.83 15.80 13.85
C LEU A 52 -0.35 15.79 15.31
N ASN A 53 -0.65 16.82 16.11
CA ASN A 53 -0.35 16.82 17.54
C ASN A 53 -1.23 15.83 18.33
N LYS A 54 -2.45 15.58 17.84
CA LYS A 54 -3.36 14.55 18.37
C LYS A 54 -3.08 13.17 17.76
N GLY A 55 -2.57 13.15 16.54
CA GLY A 55 -2.19 11.94 15.80
C GLY A 55 -2.74 11.93 14.38
N ILE A 56 -2.83 10.74 13.80
CA ILE A 56 -3.47 10.52 12.50
C ILE A 56 -4.97 10.31 12.72
N PHE A 57 -5.77 11.22 12.20
CA PHE A 57 -7.22 11.12 12.21
C PHE A 57 -7.69 9.95 11.34
N THR A 58 -8.52 9.06 11.90
CA THR A 58 -9.01 7.84 11.21
C THR A 58 -10.51 7.84 10.94
N GLY A 59 -11.24 8.80 11.50
CA GLY A 59 -12.68 8.91 11.33
C GLY A 59 -13.38 9.31 12.62
N MET A 60 -14.69 9.12 12.66
CA MET A 60 -15.55 9.47 13.79
C MET A 60 -16.08 8.18 14.44
N ASP A 61 -16.22 8.17 15.75
CA ASP A 61 -16.81 7.04 16.48
C ASP A 61 -18.36 7.08 16.47
N SER A 62 -18.99 6.18 17.23
CA SER A 62 -20.46 6.11 17.34
C SER A 62 -21.07 7.32 18.05
N GLU A 63 -20.30 8.02 18.88
CA GLU A 63 -20.72 9.23 19.60
C GLU A 63 -20.40 10.51 18.80
N LYS A 64 -19.86 10.36 17.58
CA LYS A 64 -19.44 11.45 16.66
C LYS A 64 -18.21 12.20 17.16
N GLU A 65 -17.37 11.55 17.96
CA GLU A 65 -16.09 12.10 18.39
C GLU A 65 -14.96 11.65 17.45
N PRO A 66 -13.96 12.52 17.18
CA PRO A 66 -12.87 12.19 16.28
C PRO A 66 -11.90 11.18 16.88
N LEU A 67 -11.57 10.15 16.11
CA LEU A 67 -10.62 9.10 16.45
C LEU A 67 -9.25 9.40 15.86
N TYR A 68 -8.21 9.21 16.68
CA TYR A 68 -6.81 9.41 16.30
C TYR A 68 -5.97 8.19 16.64
N LEU A 69 -5.08 7.82 15.73
CA LEU A 69 -3.97 6.92 16.01
C LEU A 69 -2.73 7.75 16.38
N PRO A 70 -1.98 7.41 17.44
CA PRO A 70 -0.75 8.11 17.75
C PRO A 70 0.21 8.10 16.55
N LEU A 71 0.72 9.28 16.18
CA LEU A 71 1.58 9.44 15.00
C LEU A 71 2.80 8.48 15.04
N LYS A 72 3.41 8.36 16.22
CA LYS A 72 4.55 7.46 16.47
C LYS A 72 4.26 5.98 16.15
N ASP A 73 3.01 5.55 16.28
CA ASP A 73 2.60 4.17 16.07
C ASP A 73 2.30 3.98 14.58
N TRP A 74 1.61 4.94 13.96
CA TRP A 74 1.39 4.97 12.51
C TRP A 74 2.69 4.89 11.71
N GLN A 75 3.72 5.67 12.10
CA GLN A 75 5.02 5.70 11.40
C GLN A 75 5.82 4.39 11.53
N LYS A 76 5.45 3.49 12.45
CA LYS A 76 6.21 2.26 12.74
C LYS A 76 5.46 0.99 12.39
N GLN A 77 4.15 1.06 12.22
CA GLN A 77 3.29 -0.11 12.06
C GLN A 77 2.70 -0.16 10.66
N HIS A 78 2.40 -1.36 10.20
CA HIS A 78 1.65 -1.57 8.97
C HIS A 78 0.14 -1.44 9.24
N ALA A 79 -0.57 -0.86 8.28
CA ALA A 79 -2.01 -0.75 8.30
C ALA A 79 -2.61 -1.52 7.11
N ASP A 80 -3.72 -2.21 7.36
CA ASP A 80 -4.51 -2.89 6.33
C ASP A 80 -5.93 -2.32 6.31
N ILE A 81 -6.43 -1.99 5.12
CA ILE A 81 -7.74 -1.37 4.91
C ILE A 81 -8.60 -2.34 4.12
N ILE A 82 -9.42 -3.10 4.86
CA ILE A 82 -10.25 -4.17 4.30
C ILE A 82 -11.67 -3.65 4.06
N GLY A 83 -12.23 -3.98 2.91
CA GLY A 83 -13.60 -3.62 2.56
C GLY A 83 -13.97 -4.08 1.16
N THR A 84 -15.25 -4.17 0.88
CA THR A 84 -15.76 -4.48 -0.46
C THR A 84 -15.56 -3.30 -1.42
N THR A 85 -15.76 -3.51 -2.72
CA THR A 85 -15.78 -2.41 -3.70
C THR A 85 -16.90 -1.42 -3.35
N GLY A 86 -16.61 -0.12 -3.42
CA GLY A 86 -17.56 0.93 -3.03
C GLY A 86 -17.64 1.20 -1.52
N ALA A 87 -16.91 0.45 -0.68
CA ALA A 87 -16.90 0.66 0.78
C ALA A 87 -16.09 1.89 1.23
N GLY A 88 -15.55 2.70 0.32
CA GLY A 88 -14.78 3.90 0.65
C GLY A 88 -13.30 3.69 0.95
N LYS A 89 -12.71 2.52 0.62
CA LYS A 89 -11.27 2.24 0.86
C LYS A 89 -10.34 3.29 0.28
N GLY A 90 -10.58 3.74 -0.97
CA GLY A 90 -9.76 4.76 -1.62
C GLY A 90 -9.82 6.10 -0.90
N VAL A 91 -11.01 6.48 -0.41
CA VAL A 91 -11.20 7.71 0.38
C VAL A 91 -10.46 7.60 1.72
N ALA A 92 -10.60 6.48 2.43
CA ALA A 92 -9.92 6.25 3.70
C ALA A 92 -8.40 6.25 3.54
N ALA A 93 -7.88 5.51 2.56
CA ALA A 93 -6.45 5.49 2.24
C ALA A 93 -5.95 6.89 1.85
N GLY A 94 -6.70 7.62 1.02
CA GLY A 94 -6.37 8.98 0.61
C GLY A 94 -6.19 9.93 1.80
N ILE A 95 -7.11 9.89 2.78
CA ILE A 95 -7.04 10.72 4.00
C ILE A 95 -5.82 10.34 4.87
N LEU A 96 -5.55 9.04 5.03
CA LEU A 96 -4.40 8.57 5.84
C LEU A 96 -3.07 8.94 5.18
N LEU A 97 -2.96 8.79 3.86
CA LEU A 97 -1.76 9.13 3.11
C LEU A 97 -1.57 10.65 3.00
N TYR A 98 -2.64 11.43 2.86
CA TYR A 98 -2.58 12.90 2.93
C TYR A 98 -1.94 13.36 4.25
N GLN A 99 -2.38 12.80 5.38
CA GLN A 99 -1.80 13.11 6.70
C GLN A 99 -0.35 12.62 6.84
N SER A 100 0.00 11.50 6.20
CA SER A 100 1.38 11.00 6.19
C SER A 100 2.32 11.97 5.47
N ILE A 101 1.87 12.57 4.35
CA ILE A 101 2.62 13.62 3.65
C ILE A 101 2.79 14.85 4.54
N LEU A 102 1.73 15.29 5.22
CA LEU A 102 1.82 16.40 6.18
C LEU A 102 2.78 16.10 7.34
N ALA A 103 2.87 14.84 7.77
CA ALA A 103 3.82 14.39 8.80
C ALA A 103 5.27 14.31 8.31
N GLY A 104 5.52 14.61 7.02
CA GLY A 104 6.85 14.60 6.42
C GLY A 104 7.31 13.23 5.95
N GLU A 105 6.42 12.24 5.87
CA GLU A 105 6.74 10.90 5.37
C GLU A 105 6.90 10.88 3.84
N GLY A 106 7.83 10.04 3.37
CA GLY A 106 7.91 9.70 1.95
C GLY A 106 6.76 8.76 1.57
N VAL A 107 5.84 9.23 0.73
CA VAL A 107 4.66 8.45 0.32
C VAL A 107 4.79 8.00 -1.13
N PHE A 108 4.76 6.69 -1.34
CA PHE A 108 4.75 6.05 -2.65
C PHE A 108 3.40 5.34 -2.84
N VAL A 109 2.67 5.70 -3.90
CA VAL A 109 1.33 5.16 -4.17
C VAL A 109 1.35 4.37 -5.47
N MET A 110 0.97 3.09 -5.38
CA MET A 110 0.68 2.26 -6.54
C MET A 110 -0.82 2.24 -6.77
N ASP A 111 -1.28 2.87 -7.85
CA ASP A 111 -2.69 2.94 -8.19
C ASP A 111 -2.98 2.20 -9.52
N PRO A 112 -3.23 0.87 -9.46
CA PRO A 112 -3.58 0.10 -10.64
C PRO A 112 -5.03 0.34 -11.11
N LYS A 113 -5.82 1.14 -10.36
CA LYS A 113 -7.24 1.41 -10.68
C LYS A 113 -7.44 2.72 -11.42
N ASP A 114 -6.41 3.55 -11.51
CA ASP A 114 -6.47 4.87 -12.14
C ASP A 114 -7.57 5.73 -11.49
N ASP A 115 -7.45 5.90 -10.17
CA ASP A 115 -8.30 6.81 -9.42
C ASP A 115 -8.02 8.24 -9.90
N GLU A 116 -9.02 8.82 -10.56
CA GLU A 116 -8.97 10.17 -11.12
C GLU A 116 -8.62 11.23 -10.07
N TRP A 117 -9.03 11.03 -8.81
CA TRP A 117 -8.93 12.03 -7.74
C TRP A 117 -7.67 11.90 -6.90
N ALA A 118 -7.15 10.68 -6.71
CA ALA A 118 -6.03 10.43 -5.84
C ALA A 118 -4.79 11.29 -6.17
N PRO A 119 -4.36 11.47 -7.44
CA PRO A 119 -3.23 12.34 -7.77
C PRO A 119 -3.45 13.80 -7.35
N HIS A 120 -4.67 14.32 -7.51
CA HIS A 120 -5.00 15.69 -7.12
C HIS A 120 -4.95 15.87 -5.60
N LEU A 121 -5.46 14.89 -4.85
CA LEU A 121 -5.42 14.89 -3.40
C LEU A 121 -3.97 14.90 -2.88
N TYR A 122 -3.12 14.02 -3.40
CA TYR A 122 -1.71 13.93 -2.95
C TYR A 122 -0.89 15.13 -3.38
N ARG A 123 -1.14 15.67 -4.58
CA ARG A 123 -0.52 16.92 -5.00
C ARG A 123 -0.86 18.06 -4.03
N LYS A 124 -2.14 18.18 -3.64
CA LYS A 124 -2.57 19.18 -2.66
C LYS A 124 -1.89 18.96 -1.31
N ALA A 125 -1.76 17.72 -0.86
CA ALA A 125 -1.05 17.38 0.38
C ALA A 125 0.42 17.84 0.33
N CYS A 126 1.10 17.58 -0.78
CA CYS A 126 2.48 18.01 -1.01
C CYS A 126 2.60 19.53 -1.04
N GLU A 127 1.67 20.23 -1.71
CA GLU A 127 1.62 21.70 -1.73
C GLU A 127 1.45 22.26 -0.30
N ASP A 128 0.57 21.67 0.50
CA ASP A 128 0.34 22.07 1.90
C ASP A 128 1.54 21.79 2.81
N ALA A 129 2.27 20.69 2.57
CA ALA A 129 3.45 20.30 3.31
C ALA A 129 4.76 20.95 2.80
N GLY A 130 4.71 21.71 1.69
CA GLY A 130 5.90 22.23 1.01
C GLY A 130 6.83 21.12 0.51
N LYS A 131 6.28 20.01 0.03
CA LYS A 131 7.01 18.83 -0.46
C LYS A 131 6.89 18.70 -1.99
N PRO A 132 7.87 18.07 -2.67
CA PRO A 132 7.74 17.77 -4.09
C PRO A 132 6.65 16.73 -4.34
N PHE A 133 6.06 16.77 -5.53
CA PHE A 133 5.11 15.78 -6.03
C PHE A 133 5.56 15.29 -7.41
N ALA A 134 5.56 13.97 -7.60
CA ALA A 134 5.84 13.34 -8.88
C ALA A 134 4.71 12.34 -9.22
N LEU A 135 4.28 12.34 -10.47
CA LEU A 135 3.32 11.38 -11.01
C LEU A 135 3.96 10.64 -12.17
N ILE A 136 4.03 9.31 -12.05
CA ILE A 136 4.53 8.42 -13.10
C ILE A 136 3.34 7.63 -13.64
N ASP A 137 3.00 7.85 -14.90
CA ASP A 137 1.90 7.18 -15.58
C ASP A 137 2.44 6.04 -16.46
N LEU A 138 2.38 4.80 -15.96
CA LEU A 138 2.90 3.63 -16.66
C LEU A 138 2.11 3.24 -17.92
N ARG A 139 0.99 3.92 -18.22
CA ARG A 139 0.22 3.69 -19.45
C ARG A 139 0.75 4.51 -20.63
N LYS A 140 1.55 5.52 -20.32
CA LYS A 140 2.15 6.44 -21.28
C LYS A 140 3.45 5.86 -21.81
N GLN A 141 3.68 6.00 -23.11
CA GLN A 141 4.89 5.52 -23.79
C GLN A 141 6.09 6.48 -23.61
N GLN A 142 5.87 7.65 -23.03
CA GLN A 142 6.93 8.62 -22.76
C GLN A 142 7.82 8.14 -21.62
N TYR A 143 9.14 8.28 -21.79
CA TYR A 143 10.10 8.11 -20.70
C TYR A 143 9.86 9.16 -19.61
N GLN A 144 9.73 8.72 -18.36
CA GLN A 144 9.32 9.57 -17.23
C GLN A 144 10.31 9.56 -16.05
N LEU A 145 11.11 8.49 -15.92
CA LEU A 145 12.04 8.31 -14.81
C LEU A 145 13.26 7.53 -15.29
N ASN A 146 14.46 8.00 -14.93
CA ASN A 146 15.68 7.21 -15.02
C ASN A 146 16.05 6.72 -13.60
N LEU A 147 15.81 5.44 -13.31
CA LEU A 147 16.09 4.85 -12.00
C LEU A 147 17.59 4.72 -11.70
N ILE A 148 18.43 4.81 -12.74
CA ILE A 148 19.88 4.58 -12.62
C ILE A 148 20.70 5.87 -12.83
N GLU A 149 20.04 7.03 -12.87
CA GLU A 149 20.74 8.31 -12.96
C GLU A 149 21.56 8.56 -11.70
N ASP A 150 22.84 8.88 -11.87
CA ASP A 150 23.83 9.11 -10.81
C ASP A 150 23.97 7.95 -9.80
N ILE A 151 23.54 6.74 -10.17
CA ILE A 151 23.66 5.54 -9.34
C ILE A 151 25.11 5.07 -9.30
N THR A 152 25.54 4.51 -8.18
CA THR A 152 26.83 3.83 -8.11
C THR A 152 26.77 2.44 -8.76
N PRO A 153 27.91 1.90 -9.25
CA PRO A 153 27.96 0.53 -9.77
C PRO A 153 27.48 -0.52 -8.76
N ASP A 154 27.79 -0.35 -7.48
CA ASP A 154 27.39 -1.30 -6.43
C ASP A 154 25.86 -1.28 -6.23
N GLU A 155 25.24 -0.10 -6.21
CA GLU A 155 23.78 0.04 -6.12
C GLU A 155 23.09 -0.55 -7.36
N LEU A 156 23.65 -0.36 -8.55
CA LEU A 156 23.11 -0.96 -9.78
C LEU A 156 23.27 -2.48 -9.81
N GLU A 157 24.38 -3.04 -9.30
CA GLU A 157 24.55 -4.48 -9.12
C GLU A 157 23.43 -5.04 -8.21
N GLU A 158 23.18 -4.40 -7.07
CA GLU A 158 22.12 -4.79 -6.14
C GLU A 158 20.72 -4.71 -6.77
N LEU A 159 20.44 -3.66 -7.55
CA LEU A 159 19.19 -3.54 -8.30
C LEU A 159 19.02 -4.68 -9.30
N PHE A 160 20.08 -5.06 -10.03
CA PHE A 160 20.03 -6.21 -10.92
C PHE A 160 19.82 -7.51 -10.16
N VAL A 161 20.53 -7.74 -9.05
CA VAL A 161 20.39 -8.96 -8.25
C VAL A 161 18.98 -9.11 -7.68
N ALA A 162 18.43 -8.04 -7.11
CA ALA A 162 17.08 -8.03 -6.57
C ALA A 162 16.02 -8.11 -7.68
N GLY A 163 16.09 -7.21 -8.67
CA GLY A 163 15.11 -7.09 -9.76
C GLY A 163 15.05 -8.32 -10.67
N PHE A 164 16.18 -8.98 -10.90
CA PHE A 164 16.25 -10.20 -11.70
C PHE A 164 16.12 -11.48 -10.87
N SER A 165 15.93 -11.38 -9.55
CA SER A 165 15.82 -12.50 -8.62
C SER A 165 17.02 -13.46 -8.72
N LEU A 166 18.23 -12.90 -8.75
CA LEU A 166 19.50 -13.63 -8.90
C LEU A 166 20.11 -14.08 -7.57
N ALA A 167 19.52 -13.69 -6.44
CA ALA A 167 19.93 -14.15 -5.13
C ALA A 167 19.79 -15.69 -5.01
N GLU A 168 20.70 -16.31 -4.24
CA GLU A 168 20.70 -17.76 -4.00
C GLU A 168 19.41 -18.20 -3.30
N LYS A 169 18.82 -19.28 -3.79
CA LYS A 169 17.57 -19.85 -3.23
C LYS A 169 17.77 -21.27 -2.67
N GLY A 170 19.00 -21.78 -2.66
CA GLY A 170 19.33 -23.09 -2.11
C GLY A 170 18.84 -24.26 -2.98
N GLN A 171 18.85 -24.10 -4.30
CA GLN A 171 18.37 -25.10 -5.26
C GLN A 171 19.44 -25.42 -6.31
N GLU A 172 19.37 -26.59 -6.97
CA GLU A 172 20.32 -27.00 -8.03
C GLU A 172 20.44 -26.00 -9.20
N SER A 173 19.48 -25.08 -9.35
CA SER A 173 19.54 -23.95 -10.30
C SER A 173 20.53 -22.84 -9.91
N ASP A 174 21.11 -22.87 -8.72
CA ASP A 174 22.06 -21.85 -8.23
C ASP A 174 23.37 -21.81 -9.02
N PHE A 175 23.76 -22.89 -9.69
CA PHE A 175 24.96 -22.92 -10.52
C PHE A 175 24.88 -21.92 -11.69
N TYR A 176 23.72 -21.81 -12.35
CA TYR A 176 23.49 -20.84 -13.43
C TYR A 176 23.44 -19.38 -12.94
N ARG A 177 23.21 -19.15 -11.64
CA ARG A 177 23.14 -17.81 -11.04
C ARG A 177 24.51 -17.19 -10.78
N ILE A 178 25.60 -17.96 -10.80
CA ILE A 178 26.96 -17.43 -10.61
C ILE A 178 27.36 -16.55 -11.80
N ASP A 179 27.15 -17.05 -13.02
CA ASP A 179 27.47 -16.30 -14.24
C ASP A 179 26.54 -15.11 -14.43
N ASP A 180 25.24 -15.23 -14.09
CA ASP A 180 24.29 -14.09 -14.12
C ASP A 180 24.69 -13.00 -13.11
N ARG A 181 25.13 -13.35 -11.90
CA ARG A 181 25.62 -12.36 -10.90
C ARG A 181 26.90 -11.69 -11.36
N LYS A 182 27.83 -12.44 -11.96
CA LYS A 182 29.04 -11.86 -12.55
C LYS A 182 28.69 -10.92 -13.70
N ALA A 183 27.71 -11.27 -14.53
CA ALA A 183 27.20 -10.41 -15.58
C ALA A 183 26.58 -9.12 -15.02
N ALA A 184 25.77 -9.22 -13.95
CA ALA A 184 25.20 -8.06 -13.27
C ALA A 184 26.29 -7.10 -12.77
N ARG A 185 27.30 -7.61 -12.05
CA ARG A 185 28.44 -6.81 -11.57
C ARG A 185 29.17 -6.10 -12.69
N MET A 186 29.53 -6.83 -13.74
CA MET A 186 30.31 -6.29 -14.85
C MET A 186 29.49 -5.29 -15.69
N ALA A 187 28.19 -5.55 -15.89
CA ALA A 187 27.30 -4.61 -16.57
C ALA A 187 27.10 -3.33 -15.76
N ALA A 188 27.05 -3.43 -14.43
CA ALA A 188 26.90 -2.26 -13.56
C ALA A 188 28.10 -1.31 -13.62
N GLN A 189 29.30 -1.78 -13.96
CA GLN A 189 30.46 -0.91 -14.16
C GLN A 189 30.27 0.11 -15.29
N PHE A 190 29.30 -0.10 -16.18
CA PHE A 190 28.98 0.83 -17.26
C PHE A 190 28.67 2.24 -16.76
N VAL A 191 28.02 2.37 -15.60
CA VAL A 191 27.62 3.69 -15.07
C VAL A 191 28.78 4.47 -14.46
N SER A 192 29.92 3.83 -14.14
CA SER A 192 31.12 4.52 -13.62
C SER A 192 31.62 5.61 -14.56
N ASP A 193 31.65 5.29 -15.86
CA ASP A 193 32.10 6.21 -16.91
C ASP A 193 30.92 6.95 -17.55
N ASN A 194 29.68 6.57 -17.24
CA ASN A 194 28.44 7.08 -17.83
C ASN A 194 27.37 7.33 -16.75
N PRO A 195 27.54 8.33 -15.87
CA PRO A 195 26.64 8.54 -14.73
C PRO A 195 25.20 8.91 -15.14
N SER A 196 25.02 9.48 -16.33
CA SER A 196 23.70 9.79 -16.90
C SER A 196 23.15 8.69 -17.82
N ALA A 197 23.73 7.49 -17.79
CA ALA A 197 23.27 6.39 -18.62
C ALA A 197 21.84 5.97 -18.25
N THR A 198 21.15 5.39 -19.23
CA THR A 198 19.86 4.73 -19.04
C THR A 198 20.04 3.21 -19.07
N LEU A 199 19.04 2.45 -18.60
CA LEU A 199 19.04 0.99 -18.74
C LEU A 199 19.17 0.54 -20.20
N ARG A 200 18.71 1.36 -21.15
CA ARG A 200 18.89 1.14 -22.58
C ARG A 200 20.36 1.25 -22.99
N ASP A 201 21.10 2.21 -22.45
CA ASP A 201 22.53 2.38 -22.74
C ASP A 201 23.33 1.21 -22.16
N VAL A 202 23.03 0.80 -20.92
CA VAL A 202 23.65 -0.38 -20.29
C VAL A 202 23.39 -1.64 -21.12
N TYR A 203 22.14 -1.85 -21.58
CA TYR A 203 21.81 -2.99 -22.44
C TYR A 203 22.58 -2.98 -23.76
N ASN A 204 22.72 -1.81 -24.40
CA ASN A 204 23.41 -1.65 -25.67
C ASN A 204 24.95 -1.61 -25.54
N GLY A 205 25.49 -1.57 -24.32
CA GLY A 205 26.92 -1.54 -24.07
C GLY A 205 27.64 -2.81 -24.55
N ASP A 206 28.89 -2.64 -24.99
CA ASP A 206 29.71 -3.70 -25.60
C ASP A 206 29.77 -4.97 -24.75
N TYR A 207 29.89 -4.82 -23.42
CA TYR A 207 29.93 -5.94 -22.51
C TYR A 207 28.65 -6.79 -22.58
N VAL A 208 27.47 -6.17 -22.40
CA VAL A 208 26.19 -6.88 -22.41
C VAL A 208 25.93 -7.53 -23.76
N GLN A 209 26.21 -6.82 -24.87
CA GLN A 209 26.07 -7.38 -26.21
C GLN A 209 27.00 -8.57 -26.44
N SER A 210 28.23 -8.55 -25.89
CA SER A 210 29.19 -9.66 -26.02
C SER A 210 28.78 -10.95 -25.29
N ILE A 211 27.97 -10.84 -24.23
CA ILE A 211 27.51 -11.96 -23.42
C ILE A 211 26.08 -12.42 -23.76
N ALA A 212 25.37 -11.72 -24.64
CA ALA A 212 23.94 -11.92 -24.88
C ALA A 212 23.55 -13.38 -25.22
N GLU A 213 24.35 -14.06 -26.04
CA GLU A 213 24.12 -15.47 -26.41
C GLU A 213 24.60 -16.48 -25.36
N LYS A 214 25.54 -16.09 -24.49
CA LYS A 214 26.14 -16.98 -23.48
C LYS A 214 25.38 -16.93 -22.16
N ILE A 215 24.97 -15.73 -21.73
CA ILE A 215 24.29 -15.44 -20.47
C ILE A 215 22.90 -14.89 -20.80
N LYS A 216 22.06 -15.78 -21.34
CA LYS A 216 20.73 -15.43 -21.87
C LYS A 216 19.79 -14.93 -20.78
N ALA A 217 19.85 -15.51 -19.57
CA ALA A 217 18.94 -15.15 -18.49
C ALA A 217 19.10 -13.68 -18.06
N PHE A 218 20.33 -13.24 -17.75
CA PHE A 218 20.62 -11.83 -17.49
C PHE A 218 20.23 -10.92 -18.67
N SER A 219 20.69 -11.23 -19.87
CA SER A 219 20.53 -10.35 -21.04
C SER A 219 19.07 -10.19 -21.47
N VAL A 220 18.26 -11.25 -21.38
CA VAL A 220 16.82 -11.19 -21.67
C VAL A 220 16.06 -10.37 -20.62
N ARG A 221 16.42 -10.47 -19.34
CA ARG A 221 15.79 -9.66 -18.30
C ARG A 221 16.14 -8.18 -18.44
N LEU A 222 17.41 -7.87 -18.73
CA LEU A 222 17.80 -6.49 -19.00
C LEU A 222 17.13 -5.94 -20.26
N LYS A 223 16.94 -6.77 -21.30
CA LYS A 223 16.12 -6.41 -22.47
C LYS A 223 14.67 -6.12 -22.11
N SER A 224 14.08 -6.81 -21.13
CA SER A 224 12.71 -6.51 -20.69
C SER A 224 12.60 -5.19 -19.92
N TRP A 225 13.72 -4.69 -19.37
CA TRP A 225 13.81 -3.38 -18.70
C TRP A 225 14.22 -2.25 -19.66
N HIS A 226 14.56 -2.57 -20.91
CA HIS A 226 14.89 -1.60 -21.98
C HIS A 226 13.64 -0.93 -22.60
N TYR A 227 12.48 -1.58 -22.51
CA TYR A 227 11.21 -1.13 -23.08
C TYR A 227 10.40 -0.30 -22.08
#